data_AF-A0AAV1ZK62-F1
#
_entry.id   AF-A0AAV1ZK62-F1
#
_cell.length_a   1.000
_cell.length_b   1.000
_cell.length_c   1.000
_cell.angle_alpha   90.00
_cell.angle_beta   90.00
_cell.angle_gamma   90.00
#
_symmetry.space_group_name_H-M   'P 1'
#
loop_
_entity.id
_entity.type
_entity.pdbx_description
1 polymer ?
#
loop_
_entity_poly.entity_id
_entity_poly.type
_entity_poly.pdbx_seq_one_letter_code
_entity_poly.pdbx_strand_id
1 'polypeptide(L)'
;MKENLLLDGKTEMAEGSKLAKCRRCIRIFFTYLFSHVGLCAAVTGYAVLGALTFESLEQPFEINQRNTVIKFRNRCREDLWNITDTLNVFYEEEWKFLVEKTLRQYELALIHEIKNEGYDGMAYSEAELQWSFPGALLYCITVITTIGYGNIAPKTDVGKIVTIFYALLGIPMMLLCLTNIGDLLARSFKFTYFHICFLFRKPRRTHASSQKQVIEQMKSPMGKAVEVATLELCNGDEKPPIGDKKLPLGDDSSTLSSSPTKSNNASMVVVPDPSPVVIERVYRDSSGSQDQRVPMYMVLLLVTGYICGGAVLFSLWEKWTFLNGAYFCFITLSTIGFGDLVPGSDIFDTQSGQAKLIICCLYLIMGLAIIAMSFNLVQEEVIIKCKNVARNLGLLKSENDDDDD
;
A
#
# COMPACT_ATOMS: atom_id res chain seq x y z
N MET A 1 -47.58 33.58 24.65
CA MET A 1 -46.22 33.70 25.21
C MET A 1 -45.61 32.34 25.56
N LYS A 2 -46.24 31.47 26.36
CA LYS A 2 -45.66 30.15 26.72
C LYS A 2 -45.48 29.15 25.55
N GLU A 3 -46.33 29.19 24.52
CA GLU A 3 -46.16 28.31 23.35
C GLU A 3 -44.94 28.63 22.50
N ASN A 4 -44.61 29.92 22.31
CA ASN A 4 -43.44 30.30 21.52
C ASN A 4 -42.14 29.79 22.15
N LEU A 5 -42.01 29.84 23.48
CA LEU A 5 -40.85 29.29 24.21
C LEU A 5 -40.74 27.75 24.09
N LEU A 6 -41.87 27.04 23.98
CA LEU A 6 -41.91 25.58 23.79
C LEU A 6 -41.62 25.16 22.34
N LEU A 7 -41.94 26.02 21.37
CA LEU A 7 -41.53 25.86 19.98
C LEU A 7 -40.02 26.11 19.85
N ASP A 8 -39.53 27.23 20.36
CA ASP A 8 -38.14 27.67 20.25
C ASP A 8 -37.17 26.62 20.83
N GLY A 9 -37.42 26.16 22.07
CA GLY A 9 -36.64 25.10 22.71
C GLY A 9 -36.76 23.72 22.03
N LYS A 10 -37.82 23.47 21.24
CA LYS A 10 -37.91 22.27 20.38
C LYS A 10 -37.05 22.43 19.12
N THR A 11 -36.98 23.62 18.53
CA THR A 11 -36.07 23.91 17.40
C THR A 11 -34.61 23.83 17.82
N GLU A 12 -34.20 24.42 18.95
CA GLU A 12 -32.82 24.34 19.45
C GLU A 12 -32.38 22.89 19.73
N MET A 13 -33.21 22.10 20.43
CA MET A 13 -32.91 20.67 20.66
C MET A 13 -32.87 19.86 19.35
N ALA A 14 -33.70 20.19 18.36
CA ALA A 14 -33.68 19.54 17.06
C ALA A 14 -32.45 19.93 16.22
N GLU A 15 -32.00 21.19 16.26
CA GLU A 15 -30.76 21.63 15.63
C GLU A 15 -29.53 21.01 16.28
N GLY A 16 -29.42 21.00 17.61
CA GLY A 16 -28.35 20.30 18.31
C GLY A 16 -28.25 18.82 17.94
N SER A 17 -29.40 18.14 17.79
CA SER A 17 -29.47 16.76 17.30
C SER A 17 -29.00 16.60 15.85
N LYS A 18 -29.40 17.51 14.94
CA LYS A 18 -28.96 17.51 13.53
C LYS A 18 -27.47 17.81 13.40
N LEU A 19 -26.95 18.78 14.13
CA LEU A 19 -25.53 19.16 14.11
C LEU A 19 -24.65 18.02 14.68
N ALA A 20 -25.09 17.36 15.76
CA ALA A 20 -24.42 16.19 16.31
C ALA A 20 -24.45 14.98 15.36
N LYS A 21 -25.57 14.73 14.67
CA LYS A 21 -25.66 13.71 13.61
C LYS A 21 -24.74 14.04 12.44
N CYS A 22 -24.73 15.29 11.97
CA CYS A 22 -23.84 15.75 10.92
C CYS A 22 -22.36 15.56 11.31
N ARG A 23 -21.94 16.03 12.49
CA ARG A 23 -20.58 15.83 13.01
C ARG A 23 -20.22 14.34 13.17
N ARG A 24 -21.18 13.48 13.56
CA ARG A 24 -21.00 12.03 13.61
C ARG A 24 -20.82 11.41 12.22
N CYS A 25 -21.66 11.78 11.24
CA CYS A 25 -21.52 11.33 9.86
C CYS A 25 -20.20 11.80 9.24
N ILE A 26 -19.80 13.06 9.46
CA ILE A 26 -18.50 13.61 9.05
C ILE A 26 -17.35 12.83 9.68
N ARG A 27 -17.39 12.53 10.99
CA ARG A 27 -16.34 11.75 11.66
C ARG A 27 -16.25 10.33 11.12
N ILE A 28 -17.40 9.68 10.90
CA ILE A 28 -17.46 8.33 10.30
C ILE A 28 -16.92 8.36 8.86
N PHE A 29 -17.34 9.33 8.05
CA PHE A 29 -16.84 9.55 6.70
C PHE A 29 -15.32 9.74 6.68
N PHE A 30 -14.76 10.63 7.49
CA PHE A 30 -13.30 10.79 7.58
C PHE A 30 -12.59 9.53 8.08
N THR A 31 -13.17 8.77 9.02
CA THR A 31 -12.59 7.50 9.48
C THR A 31 -12.53 6.45 8.35
N TYR A 32 -13.54 6.39 7.50
CA TYR A 32 -13.52 5.52 6.32
C TYR A 32 -12.64 6.09 5.20
N LEU A 33 -12.65 7.40 4.95
CA LEU A 33 -11.85 8.08 3.92
C LEU A 33 -10.35 7.89 4.18
N PHE A 34 -9.90 8.04 5.43
CA PHE A 34 -8.51 7.82 5.83
C PHE A 34 -8.15 6.35 6.11
N SER A 35 -9.09 5.41 5.96
CA SER A 35 -8.74 3.99 5.95
C SER A 35 -7.89 3.65 4.72
N HIS A 36 -7.07 2.59 4.80
CA HIS A 36 -6.24 2.14 3.67
C HIS A 36 -7.07 1.97 2.38
N VAL A 37 -8.27 1.36 2.49
CA VAL A 37 -9.19 1.16 1.37
C VAL A 37 -9.81 2.48 0.89
N GLY A 38 -10.15 3.38 1.82
CA GLY A 38 -10.73 4.69 1.50
C GLY A 38 -9.80 5.59 0.70
N LEU A 39 -8.51 5.65 1.07
CA LEU A 39 -7.51 6.43 0.32
C LEU A 39 -7.26 5.84 -1.08
N CYS A 40 -7.19 4.51 -1.20
CA CYS A 40 -7.09 3.85 -2.51
C CYS A 40 -8.30 4.19 -3.41
N ALA A 41 -9.51 4.11 -2.86
CA ALA A 41 -10.74 4.44 -3.57
C ALA A 41 -10.83 5.93 -3.93
N ALA A 42 -10.39 6.83 -3.04
CA ALA A 42 -10.37 8.27 -3.29
C ALA A 42 -9.39 8.64 -4.43
N VAL A 43 -8.16 8.11 -4.39
CA VAL A 43 -7.18 8.28 -5.48
C VAL A 43 -7.71 7.73 -6.80
N THR A 44 -8.31 6.53 -6.78
CA THR A 44 -8.86 5.90 -7.99
C THR A 44 -10.02 6.72 -8.57
N GLY A 45 -10.96 7.17 -7.73
CA GLY A 45 -12.08 8.02 -8.15
C GLY A 45 -11.61 9.39 -8.68
N TYR A 46 -10.55 9.95 -8.10
CA TYR A 46 -9.93 11.20 -8.56
C TYR A 46 -9.18 11.06 -9.89
N ALA A 47 -8.55 9.91 -10.14
CA ALA A 47 -7.97 9.58 -11.44
C ALA A 47 -9.05 9.47 -12.52
N VAL A 48 -10.17 8.79 -12.24
CA VAL A 48 -11.31 8.67 -13.17
C VAL A 48 -12.00 10.02 -13.42
N LEU A 49 -12.22 10.83 -12.37
CA LEU A 49 -12.78 12.18 -12.52
C LEU A 49 -11.88 13.08 -13.37
N GLY A 50 -10.56 13.00 -13.15
CA GLY A 50 -9.57 13.67 -13.97
C GLY A 50 -9.64 13.23 -15.43
N ALA A 51 -9.68 11.92 -15.69
CA ALA A 51 -9.75 11.35 -17.04
C ALA A 51 -10.93 11.92 -17.84
N LEU A 52 -12.14 11.87 -17.26
CA LEU A 52 -13.35 12.45 -17.85
C LEU A 52 -13.21 13.97 -18.10
N THR A 53 -12.55 14.68 -17.19
CA THR A 53 -12.32 16.12 -17.31
C THR A 53 -11.37 16.43 -18.48
N PHE A 54 -10.20 15.80 -18.56
CA PHE A 54 -9.23 16.08 -19.63
C PHE A 54 -9.67 15.57 -21.00
N GLU A 55 -10.34 14.42 -21.07
CA GLU A 55 -11.00 13.97 -22.31
C GLU A 55 -11.98 15.05 -22.81
N SER A 56 -12.83 15.61 -21.95
CA SER A 56 -13.79 16.65 -22.35
C SER A 56 -13.14 17.99 -22.78
N LEU A 57 -11.93 18.29 -22.31
CA LEU A 57 -11.24 19.56 -22.57
C LEU A 57 -10.30 19.51 -23.79
N GLU A 58 -9.54 18.42 -23.95
CA GLU A 58 -8.45 18.33 -24.93
C GLU A 58 -8.81 17.52 -26.18
N GLN A 59 -9.71 16.52 -26.08
CA GLN A 59 -10.13 15.71 -27.23
C GLN A 59 -10.70 16.53 -28.40
N PRO A 60 -11.54 17.58 -28.18
CA PRO A 60 -12.05 18.41 -29.28
C PRO A 60 -10.93 19.19 -29.99
N PHE A 61 -9.90 19.62 -29.25
CA PHE A 61 -8.75 20.33 -29.79
C PHE A 61 -7.87 19.39 -30.64
N GLU A 62 -7.57 18.18 -30.13
CA GLU A 62 -6.85 17.14 -30.87
C GLU A 62 -7.53 16.82 -32.21
N ILE A 63 -8.85 16.59 -32.19
CA ILE A 63 -9.65 16.32 -33.40
C ILE A 63 -9.54 17.49 -34.40
N ASN A 64 -9.64 18.75 -33.94
CA ASN A 64 -9.57 19.91 -34.84
C ASN A 64 -8.20 20.04 -35.51
N GLN A 65 -7.11 19.90 -34.73
CA GLN A 65 -5.74 19.94 -35.24
C GLN A 65 -5.46 18.81 -36.23
N ARG A 66 -5.84 17.57 -35.89
CA ARG A 66 -5.70 16.42 -36.78
C ARG A 66 -6.44 16.63 -38.10
N ASN A 67 -7.66 17.16 -38.05
CA ASN A 67 -8.44 17.50 -39.24
C ASN A 67 -7.76 18.59 -40.10
N THR A 68 -7.04 19.53 -39.51
CA THR A 68 -6.26 20.55 -40.23
C THR A 68 -5.07 19.94 -40.96
N VAL A 69 -4.29 19.08 -40.29
CA VAL A 69 -3.16 18.37 -40.93
C VAL A 69 -3.63 17.43 -42.05
N ILE A 70 -4.76 16.71 -41.86
CA ILE A 70 -5.36 15.87 -42.91
C ILE A 70 -5.77 16.71 -44.13
N LYS A 71 -6.33 17.91 -43.93
CA LYS A 71 -6.65 18.84 -45.05
C LYS A 71 -5.39 19.29 -45.79
N PHE A 72 -4.30 19.62 -45.09
CA PHE A 72 -3.03 19.98 -45.75
C PHE A 72 -2.44 18.80 -46.54
N ARG A 73 -2.49 17.58 -45.99
CA ARG A 73 -2.03 16.36 -46.67
C ARG A 73 -2.85 16.07 -47.93
N ASN A 74 -4.17 16.15 -47.84
CA ASN A 74 -5.06 15.91 -48.98
C ASN A 74 -4.88 16.97 -50.08
N ARG A 75 -4.73 18.25 -49.71
CA ARG A 75 -4.43 19.34 -50.65
C ARG A 75 -3.10 19.12 -51.36
N CYS A 76 -2.02 18.84 -50.61
CA CYS A 76 -0.71 18.54 -51.19
C CYS A 76 -0.77 17.37 -52.19
N ARG A 77 -1.49 16.29 -51.85
CA ARG A 77 -1.74 15.16 -52.75
C ARG A 77 -2.48 15.58 -54.03
N GLU A 78 -3.50 16.41 -53.92
CA GLU A 78 -4.29 16.93 -55.06
C GLU A 78 -3.46 17.87 -55.95
N ASP A 79 -2.66 18.76 -55.35
CA ASP A 79 -1.74 19.66 -56.06
C ASP A 79 -0.67 18.85 -56.81
N LEU A 80 -0.06 17.84 -56.17
CA LEU A 80 0.91 16.94 -56.82
C LEU A 80 0.32 16.14 -57.97
N TRP A 81 -0.94 15.69 -57.86
CA TRP A 81 -1.65 15.05 -58.95
C TRP A 81 -1.85 16.03 -60.12
N ASN A 82 -2.35 17.24 -59.84
CA ASN A 82 -2.58 18.27 -60.86
C ASN A 82 -1.27 18.70 -61.58
N ILE A 83 -0.15 18.81 -60.86
CA ILE A 83 1.17 19.10 -61.45
C ILE A 83 1.62 17.96 -62.40
N THR A 84 1.34 16.71 -62.03
CA THR A 84 1.70 15.53 -62.84
C THR A 84 0.83 15.40 -64.08
N ASP A 85 -0.48 15.64 -63.96
CA ASP A 85 -1.45 15.61 -65.06
C ASP A 85 -1.19 16.73 -66.09
N THR A 86 -0.84 17.93 -65.62
CA THR A 86 -0.65 19.11 -66.49
C THR A 86 0.68 19.15 -67.25
N LEU A 87 1.79 18.71 -66.65
CA LEU A 87 3.13 18.82 -67.29
C LEU A 87 3.52 17.59 -68.11
N ASN A 88 3.08 16.39 -67.68
CA ASN A 88 3.47 15.11 -68.26
C ASN A 88 5.01 14.89 -68.28
N VAL A 89 5.47 13.70 -68.70
CA VAL A 89 6.87 13.25 -68.53
C VAL A 89 7.89 14.06 -69.36
N PHE A 90 7.46 14.90 -70.30
CA PHE A 90 8.35 15.60 -71.24
C PHE A 90 9.03 16.87 -70.68
N TYR A 91 8.61 17.39 -69.52
CA TYR A 91 9.17 18.62 -68.91
C TYR A 91 9.70 18.36 -67.49
N GLU A 92 10.67 17.47 -67.37
CA GLU A 92 11.19 16.95 -66.10
C GLU A 92 11.69 18.05 -65.13
N GLU A 93 12.41 19.06 -65.60
CA GLU A 93 12.96 20.12 -64.74
C GLU A 93 11.87 21.00 -64.09
N GLU A 94 10.89 21.44 -64.88
CA GLU A 94 9.77 22.27 -64.40
C GLU A 94 8.86 21.46 -63.46
N TRP A 95 8.60 20.19 -63.78
CA TRP A 95 7.85 19.29 -62.89
C TRP A 95 8.57 19.10 -61.55
N LYS A 96 9.89 18.86 -61.56
CA LYS A 96 10.68 18.74 -60.31
C LYS A 96 10.62 20.02 -59.48
N PHE A 97 10.81 21.18 -60.11
CA PHE A 97 10.76 22.48 -59.42
C PHE A 97 9.41 22.74 -58.76
N LEU A 98 8.30 22.44 -59.46
CA LEU A 98 6.95 22.63 -58.92
C LEU A 98 6.60 21.61 -57.83
N VAL A 99 7.00 20.34 -57.99
CA VAL A 99 6.85 19.31 -56.94
C VAL A 99 7.65 19.66 -55.68
N GLU A 100 8.91 20.05 -55.81
CA GLU A 100 9.75 20.46 -54.68
C GLU A 100 9.12 21.66 -53.94
N LYS A 101 8.63 22.66 -54.69
CA LYS A 101 7.94 23.83 -54.14
C LYS A 101 6.68 23.44 -53.35
N THR A 102 5.85 22.55 -53.89
CA THR A 102 4.61 22.08 -53.25
C THR A 102 4.91 21.26 -51.99
N LEU A 103 5.89 20.34 -52.06
CA LEU A 103 6.35 19.58 -50.90
C LEU A 103 6.89 20.50 -49.80
N ARG A 104 7.72 21.48 -50.15
CA ARG A 104 8.29 22.44 -49.19
C ARG A 104 7.23 23.34 -48.54
N GLN A 105 6.15 23.67 -49.25
CA GLN A 105 5.00 24.35 -48.66
C GLN A 105 4.25 23.47 -47.65
N TYR A 106 4.04 22.19 -47.98
CA TYR A 106 3.45 21.22 -47.06
C TYR A 106 4.32 20.99 -45.82
N GLU A 107 5.64 20.82 -45.99
CA GLU A 107 6.61 20.70 -44.90
C GLU A 107 6.57 21.90 -43.95
N LEU A 108 6.56 23.13 -44.48
CA LEU A 108 6.51 24.33 -43.66
C LEU A 108 5.18 24.44 -42.88
N ALA A 109 4.06 24.07 -43.49
CA ALA A 109 2.77 24.02 -42.80
C ALA A 109 2.75 22.93 -41.71
N LEU A 110 3.28 21.74 -42.00
CA LEU A 110 3.37 20.64 -41.04
C LEU A 110 4.29 20.98 -39.85
N ILE A 111 5.44 21.60 -40.11
CA ILE A 111 6.37 22.07 -39.07
C ILE A 111 5.71 23.14 -38.18
N HIS A 112 4.85 24.00 -38.74
CA HIS A 112 4.09 24.98 -37.98
C HIS A 112 3.11 24.30 -37.01
N GLU A 113 2.29 23.35 -37.51
CA GLU A 113 1.34 22.59 -36.69
C GLU A 113 2.05 21.80 -35.56
N ILE A 114 3.20 21.17 -35.86
CA ILE A 114 3.98 20.42 -34.86
C ILE A 114 4.57 21.34 -33.79
N LYS A 115 5.18 22.47 -34.19
CA LYS A 115 5.93 23.33 -33.25
C LYS A 115 5.07 24.32 -32.46
N ASN A 116 4.02 24.86 -33.08
CA ASN A 116 3.26 25.97 -32.52
C ASN A 116 1.92 25.51 -31.95
N GLU A 117 1.17 24.70 -32.70
CA GLU A 117 -0.14 24.20 -32.29
C GLU A 117 -0.02 22.89 -31.47
N GLY A 118 1.11 22.19 -31.58
CA GLY A 118 1.44 21.02 -30.77
C GLY A 118 1.00 19.68 -31.33
N TYR A 119 0.86 19.56 -32.66
CA TYR A 119 0.59 18.29 -33.35
C TYR A 119 1.69 17.25 -33.08
N ASP A 120 1.29 16.02 -32.78
CA ASP A 120 2.19 14.94 -32.36
C ASP A 120 3.05 14.36 -33.51
N GLY A 121 2.73 14.71 -34.76
CA GLY A 121 3.43 14.21 -35.94
C GLY A 121 3.10 12.75 -36.29
N MET A 122 2.19 12.11 -35.55
CA MET A 122 1.91 10.69 -35.72
C MET A 122 0.79 10.48 -36.75
N ALA A 123 1.09 9.67 -37.76
CA ALA A 123 0.16 9.29 -38.81
C ALA A 123 -0.72 8.11 -38.38
N TYR A 124 -1.38 8.23 -37.23
CA TYR A 124 -2.31 7.22 -36.73
C TYR A 124 -3.53 7.04 -37.63
N SER A 125 -4.16 5.87 -37.53
CA SER A 125 -5.43 5.60 -38.23
C SER A 125 -6.55 6.50 -37.70
N GLU A 126 -7.66 6.58 -38.45
CA GLU A 126 -8.81 7.45 -38.14
C GLU A 126 -9.49 7.17 -36.78
N ALA A 127 -9.08 6.12 -36.07
CA ALA A 127 -9.67 5.64 -34.82
C ALA A 127 -8.87 5.97 -33.52
N GLU A 128 -7.63 6.44 -33.60
CA GLU A 128 -6.72 6.48 -32.44
C GLU A 128 -6.48 7.91 -31.92
N LEU A 129 -7.30 8.37 -30.97
CA LEU A 129 -7.11 9.65 -30.26
C LEU A 129 -6.29 9.45 -28.98
N GLN A 130 -5.27 10.29 -28.78
CA GLN A 130 -4.48 10.30 -27.55
C GLN A 130 -5.35 10.65 -26.33
N TRP A 131 -6.23 11.65 -26.49
CA TRP A 131 -7.22 12.05 -25.49
C TRP A 131 -8.49 11.21 -25.55
N SER A 132 -8.34 9.89 -25.65
CA SER A 132 -9.42 8.94 -25.32
C SER A 132 -9.45 8.67 -23.80
N PHE A 133 -10.59 8.23 -23.26
CA PHE A 133 -10.74 7.95 -21.81
C PHE A 133 -9.54 7.25 -21.15
N PRO A 134 -8.95 6.14 -21.67
CA PRO A 134 -7.80 5.51 -21.02
C PRO A 134 -6.50 6.29 -21.19
N GLY A 135 -6.32 7.03 -22.28
CA GLY A 135 -5.18 7.93 -22.47
C GLY A 135 -5.21 9.09 -21.48
N ALA A 136 -6.40 9.69 -21.29
CA ALA A 136 -6.65 10.69 -20.26
C ALA A 136 -6.50 10.11 -18.83
N LEU A 137 -6.89 8.85 -18.60
CA LEU A 137 -6.68 8.16 -17.32
C LEU A 137 -5.19 7.89 -17.04
N LEU A 138 -4.44 7.44 -18.06
CA LEU A 138 -2.99 7.24 -17.96
C LEU A 138 -2.29 8.59 -17.68
N TYR A 139 -2.67 9.65 -18.40
CA TYR A 139 -2.22 11.01 -18.14
C TYR A 139 -2.46 11.41 -16.68
N CYS A 140 -3.70 11.32 -16.19
CA CYS A 140 -4.05 11.62 -14.80
C CYS A 140 -3.23 10.83 -13.77
N ILE A 141 -3.05 9.53 -13.98
CA ILE A 141 -2.22 8.69 -13.12
C ILE A 141 -0.77 9.18 -13.16
N THR A 142 -0.17 9.41 -14.33
CA THR A 142 1.22 9.87 -14.45
C THR A 142 1.47 11.25 -13.83
N VAL A 143 0.45 12.13 -13.80
CA VAL A 143 0.50 13.43 -13.12
C VAL A 143 0.50 13.26 -11.60
N ILE A 144 -0.47 12.53 -11.02
CA ILE A 144 -0.57 12.39 -9.56
C ILE A 144 0.53 11.51 -8.97
N THR A 145 1.08 10.58 -9.76
CA THR A 145 2.23 9.72 -9.39
C THR A 145 3.59 10.34 -9.71
N THR A 146 3.62 11.57 -10.22
CA THR A 146 4.82 12.31 -10.62
C THR A 146 5.75 11.56 -11.58
N ILE A 147 5.22 10.66 -12.40
CA ILE A 147 5.95 9.98 -13.49
C ILE A 147 6.13 10.93 -14.68
N GLY A 148 5.05 11.62 -15.08
CA GLY A 148 5.09 12.70 -16.07
C GLY A 148 5.74 12.38 -17.43
N TYR A 149 5.31 11.32 -18.13
CA TYR A 149 5.88 10.89 -19.42
C TYR A 149 6.07 12.00 -20.48
N GLY A 150 5.25 13.06 -20.46
CA GLY A 150 5.37 14.19 -21.38
C GLY A 150 4.93 13.92 -22.82
N ASN A 151 4.70 12.66 -23.21
CA ASN A 151 4.16 12.26 -24.51
C ASN A 151 2.73 12.78 -24.73
N ILE A 152 1.91 12.80 -23.68
CA ILE A 152 0.57 13.40 -23.65
C ILE A 152 0.60 14.57 -22.66
N ALA A 153 0.24 15.77 -23.12
CA ALA A 153 0.19 16.98 -22.31
C ALA A 153 -0.84 17.98 -22.88
N PRO A 154 -1.59 18.69 -22.02
CA PRO A 154 -2.68 19.57 -22.44
C PRO A 154 -2.15 20.75 -23.26
N LYS A 155 -2.76 20.96 -24.42
CA LYS A 155 -2.43 22.04 -25.34
C LYS A 155 -3.32 23.26 -25.10
N THR A 156 -4.56 23.06 -24.65
CA THR A 156 -5.46 24.18 -24.33
C THR A 156 -5.02 24.92 -23.05
N ASP A 157 -5.23 26.23 -23.00
CA ASP A 157 -4.88 27.02 -21.81
C ASP A 157 -5.75 26.65 -20.59
N VAL A 158 -7.00 26.25 -20.83
CA VAL A 158 -7.89 25.72 -19.79
C VAL A 158 -7.34 24.41 -19.24
N GLY A 159 -6.93 23.47 -20.08
CA GLY A 159 -6.33 22.19 -19.67
C GLY A 159 -5.02 22.36 -18.90
N LYS A 160 -4.18 23.35 -19.28
CA LYS A 160 -2.98 23.73 -18.49
C LYS A 160 -3.35 24.22 -17.09
N ILE A 161 -4.32 25.14 -16.99
CA ILE A 161 -4.78 25.68 -15.69
C ILE A 161 -5.38 24.57 -14.82
N VAL A 162 -6.25 23.73 -15.39
CA VAL A 162 -6.87 22.58 -14.70
C VAL A 162 -5.79 21.61 -14.22
N THR A 163 -4.76 21.35 -15.02
CA THR A 163 -3.62 20.49 -14.62
C THR A 163 -2.87 21.01 -13.41
N ILE A 164 -2.65 22.33 -13.30
CA ILE A 164 -1.96 22.92 -12.13
C ILE A 164 -2.74 22.62 -10.84
N PHE A 165 -4.06 22.85 -10.83
CA PHE A 165 -4.90 22.54 -9.68
C PHE A 165 -5.05 21.04 -9.43
N TYR A 166 -5.08 20.24 -10.51
CA TYR A 166 -5.16 18.78 -10.43
C TYR A 166 -3.89 18.17 -9.79
N ALA A 167 -2.71 18.63 -10.19
CA ALA A 167 -1.44 18.21 -9.60
C ALA A 167 -1.32 18.65 -8.13
N LEU A 168 -1.71 19.88 -7.81
CA LEU A 168 -1.63 20.45 -6.45
C LEU A 168 -2.41 19.64 -5.40
N LEU A 169 -3.57 19.09 -5.78
CA LEU A 169 -4.40 18.26 -4.90
C LEU A 169 -4.08 16.77 -5.03
N GLY A 170 -3.79 16.30 -6.24
CA GLY A 170 -3.54 14.90 -6.54
C GLY A 170 -2.23 14.35 -5.96
N ILE A 171 -1.12 15.09 -6.07
CA ILE A 171 0.19 14.61 -5.62
C ILE A 171 0.22 14.36 -4.10
N PRO A 172 -0.22 15.29 -3.21
CA PRO A 172 -0.26 15.02 -1.77
C PRO A 172 -1.16 13.84 -1.40
N MET A 173 -2.30 13.69 -2.08
CA MET A 173 -3.21 12.56 -1.85
C MET A 173 -2.59 11.23 -2.30
N MET A 174 -1.87 11.21 -3.43
CA MET A 174 -1.15 10.03 -3.92
C MET A 174 -0.02 9.63 -2.95
N LEU A 175 0.75 10.60 -2.42
CA LEU A 175 1.81 10.33 -1.44
C LEU A 175 1.24 9.74 -0.13
N LEU A 176 0.14 10.30 0.40
CA LEU A 176 -0.54 9.73 1.57
C LEU A 176 -1.05 8.30 1.31
N CYS A 177 -1.54 8.03 0.10
CA CYS A 177 -1.97 6.71 -0.32
C CYS A 177 -0.78 5.72 -0.39
N LEU A 178 0.34 6.12 -1.01
CA LEU A 178 1.55 5.29 -1.13
C LEU A 178 2.16 4.94 0.23
N THR A 179 2.27 5.89 1.17
CA THR A 179 2.75 5.60 2.52
C THR A 179 1.87 4.56 3.22
N ASN A 180 0.55 4.75 3.16
CA ASN A 180 -0.40 3.84 3.81
C ASN A 180 -0.49 2.46 3.17
N ILE A 181 -0.27 2.33 1.85
CA ILE A 181 -0.16 1.02 1.19
C ILE A 181 1.21 0.39 1.48
N GLY A 182 2.29 1.17 1.43
CA GLY A 182 3.66 0.73 1.68
C GLY A 182 3.82 0.09 3.06
N ASP A 183 3.26 0.70 4.11
CA ASP A 183 3.25 0.14 5.47
C ASP A 183 2.45 -1.17 5.58
N LEU A 184 1.30 -1.26 4.91
CA LEU A 184 0.47 -2.45 4.89
C LEU A 184 1.20 -3.61 4.18
N LEU A 185 1.82 -3.32 3.03
CA LEU A 185 2.63 -4.29 2.29
C LEU A 185 3.87 -4.69 3.09
N ALA A 186 4.54 -3.76 3.79
CA ALA A 186 5.74 -4.04 4.58
C ALA A 186 5.44 -5.01 5.73
N ARG A 187 4.32 -4.81 6.45
CA ARG A 187 3.82 -5.74 7.48
C ARG A 187 3.50 -7.11 6.88
N SER A 188 2.80 -7.13 5.74
CA SER A 188 2.43 -8.36 5.03
C SER A 188 3.67 -9.13 4.53
N PHE A 189 4.71 -8.42 4.09
CA PHE A 189 5.97 -9.00 3.62
C PHE A 189 6.82 -9.52 4.78
N LYS A 190 6.95 -8.77 5.89
CA LYS A 190 7.57 -9.24 7.14
C LYS A 190 6.89 -10.52 7.66
N PHE A 191 5.55 -10.56 7.66
CA PHE A 191 4.76 -11.73 8.05
C PHE A 191 4.97 -12.93 7.12
N THR A 192 4.96 -12.71 5.79
CA THR A 192 5.18 -13.76 4.79
C THR A 192 6.60 -14.32 4.89
N TYR A 193 7.61 -13.45 5.04
CA TYR A 193 9.00 -13.83 5.27
C TYR A 193 9.16 -14.63 6.56
N PHE A 194 8.52 -14.22 7.66
CA PHE A 194 8.50 -14.99 8.91
C PHE A 194 7.95 -16.41 8.69
N HIS A 195 6.79 -16.55 8.05
CA HIS A 195 6.19 -17.85 7.76
C HIS A 195 7.07 -18.73 6.88
N ILE A 196 7.67 -18.17 5.81
CA ILE A 196 8.60 -18.89 4.94
C ILE A 196 9.85 -19.34 5.72
N CYS A 197 10.48 -18.45 6.49
CA CYS A 197 11.62 -18.80 7.35
C CYS A 197 11.28 -19.80 8.46
N PHE A 198 10.03 -19.83 8.94
CA PHE A 198 9.54 -20.83 9.88
C PHE A 198 9.38 -22.20 9.21
N LEU A 199 8.81 -22.26 8.00
CA LEU A 199 8.67 -23.49 7.21
C LEU A 199 10.02 -24.09 6.80
N PHE A 200 11.02 -23.26 6.49
CA PHE A 200 12.38 -23.72 6.17
C PHE A 200 13.30 -23.91 7.39
N ARG A 201 12.86 -23.53 8.60
CA ARG A 201 13.55 -23.88 9.84
C ARG A 201 13.33 -25.36 10.14
N LYS A 202 14.37 -26.19 9.94
CA LYS A 202 14.43 -27.50 10.62
C LYS A 202 14.18 -27.28 12.12
N PRO A 203 13.35 -28.10 12.80
CA PRO A 203 13.10 -27.95 14.22
C PRO A 203 14.43 -28.07 14.97
N ARG A 204 14.87 -26.95 15.55
CA ARG A 204 16.12 -26.88 16.31
C ARG A 204 15.90 -27.63 17.63
N ARG A 205 16.22 -28.92 17.66
CA ARG A 205 16.34 -29.68 18.90
C ARG A 205 17.35 -28.96 19.80
N THR A 206 16.98 -28.81 21.08
CA THR A 206 17.66 -28.01 22.12
C THR A 206 17.55 -26.49 21.89
N HIS A 207 17.13 -25.69 22.88
CA HIS A 207 17.55 -25.73 24.27
C HIS A 207 16.38 -25.72 25.29
N ALA A 208 15.87 -26.91 25.67
CA ALA A 208 14.86 -27.07 26.74
C ALA A 208 15.48 -26.99 28.15
N SER A 209 16.56 -26.22 28.31
CA SER A 209 17.41 -26.16 29.51
C SER A 209 17.21 -24.86 30.30
N SER A 210 16.89 -23.75 29.62
CA SER A 210 16.72 -22.44 30.28
C SER A 210 15.42 -22.36 31.09
N GLN A 211 14.32 -22.98 30.62
CA GLN A 211 13.11 -23.12 31.44
C GLN A 211 13.31 -24.08 32.62
N LYS A 212 14.14 -25.13 32.48
CA LYS A 212 14.45 -26.02 33.61
C LYS A 212 15.25 -25.30 34.69
N GLN A 213 16.25 -24.50 34.33
CA GLN A 213 17.03 -23.74 35.32
C GLN A 213 16.18 -22.72 36.10
N VAL A 214 15.23 -22.02 35.45
CA VAL A 214 14.34 -21.09 36.16
C VAL A 214 13.38 -21.85 37.09
N ILE A 215 12.84 -23.00 36.67
CA ILE A 215 11.95 -23.83 37.51
C ILE A 215 12.71 -24.52 38.66
N GLU A 216 13.98 -24.90 38.47
CA GLU A 216 14.85 -25.44 39.52
C GLU A 216 15.28 -24.36 40.52
N GLN A 217 15.61 -23.15 40.07
CA GLN A 217 15.89 -22.02 40.96
C GLN A 217 14.66 -21.62 41.79
N MET A 218 13.45 -21.68 41.22
CA MET A 218 12.20 -21.46 41.97
C MET A 218 11.89 -22.52 43.03
N LYS A 219 12.45 -23.74 42.94
CA LYS A 219 12.30 -24.76 43.99
C LYS A 219 13.18 -24.52 45.23
N SER A 220 14.22 -23.68 45.12
CA SER A 220 15.22 -23.51 46.18
C SER A 220 14.75 -22.78 47.45
N PRO A 221 13.86 -21.78 47.44
CA PRO A 221 13.47 -21.07 48.66
C PRO A 221 12.40 -21.80 49.48
N MET A 222 11.50 -22.55 48.82
CA MET A 222 10.29 -23.07 49.47
C MET A 222 10.48 -24.44 50.13
N GLY A 223 11.35 -25.30 49.60
CA GLY A 223 11.63 -26.62 50.19
C GLY A 223 12.28 -26.53 51.57
N LYS A 224 13.27 -25.62 51.73
CA LYS A 224 14.02 -25.46 52.99
C LYS A 224 13.19 -24.90 54.14
N ALA A 225 12.16 -24.10 53.84
CA ALA A 225 11.26 -23.56 54.87
C ALA A 225 10.33 -24.63 55.46
N VAL A 226 9.94 -25.65 54.67
CA VAL A 226 9.04 -26.73 55.11
C VAL A 226 9.81 -27.79 55.93
N GLU A 227 11.06 -28.06 55.57
CA GLU A 227 11.92 -29.02 56.27
C GLU A 227 12.37 -28.51 57.66
N VAL A 228 12.62 -27.21 57.81
CA VAL A 228 12.91 -26.59 59.11
C VAL A 228 11.67 -26.55 60.02
N ALA A 229 10.48 -26.33 59.47
CA ALA A 229 9.23 -26.29 60.24
C ALA A 229 8.70 -27.67 60.68
N THR A 230 9.25 -28.78 60.17
CA THR A 230 8.81 -30.14 60.51
C THR A 230 9.69 -30.85 61.54
N LEU A 231 10.84 -30.28 61.92
CA LEU A 231 11.77 -30.86 62.90
C LEU A 231 11.62 -30.34 64.34
N GLU A 232 10.88 -29.24 64.60
CA GLU A 232 10.64 -28.72 65.96
C GLU A 232 9.37 -29.28 66.65
N LEU A 233 8.63 -30.19 66.02
CA LEU A 233 7.38 -30.76 66.55
C LEU A 233 7.46 -32.26 66.93
N CYS A 234 8.67 -32.81 67.10
CA CYS A 234 8.88 -34.23 67.41
C CYS A 234 9.79 -34.53 68.62
N ASN A 235 10.03 -33.55 69.51
CA ASN A 235 10.60 -33.79 70.84
C ASN A 235 9.56 -33.46 71.92
N GLY A 236 8.96 -34.48 72.52
CA GLY A 236 7.86 -34.29 73.47
C GLY A 236 7.38 -35.58 74.17
N ASP A 237 8.29 -36.46 74.58
CA ASP A 237 8.00 -37.55 75.50
C ASP A 237 8.33 -37.13 76.94
N GLU A 238 7.31 -36.92 77.79
CA GLU A 238 7.17 -37.69 79.04
C GLU A 238 5.77 -37.50 79.68
N LYS A 239 5.34 -38.54 80.40
CA LYS A 239 4.02 -38.68 81.05
C LYS A 239 4.09 -38.18 82.51
N PRO A 240 2.96 -37.94 83.22
CA PRO A 240 2.40 -39.03 84.06
C PRO A 240 0.83 -38.91 84.22
N PRO A 241 0.11 -39.47 85.22
CA PRO A 241 -0.78 -40.60 84.90
C PRO A 241 -2.17 -40.64 85.63
N ILE A 242 -2.92 -41.74 85.46
CA ILE A 242 -4.08 -42.20 86.29
C ILE A 242 -5.36 -41.32 86.18
N GLY A 243 -6.59 -41.85 86.04
CA GLY A 243 -7.03 -43.23 85.82
C GLY A 243 -8.56 -43.40 85.71
N ASP A 244 -8.97 -44.60 85.29
CA ASP A 244 -10.11 -45.40 85.77
C ASP A 244 -11.60 -44.99 85.66
N LYS A 245 -12.32 -45.81 84.86
CA LYS A 245 -13.62 -46.51 85.12
C LYS A 245 -14.99 -45.94 84.67
N LYS A 246 -15.62 -46.75 83.79
CA LYS A 246 -17.05 -47.17 83.63
C LYS A 246 -18.12 -46.12 83.19
N LEU A 247 -18.88 -46.30 82.10
CA LEU A 247 -20.00 -47.27 81.81
C LEU A 247 -21.27 -47.05 82.70
N PRO A 248 -22.52 -47.21 82.19
CA PRO A 248 -23.22 -46.52 81.08
C PRO A 248 -24.69 -46.10 81.46
N LEU A 249 -25.58 -45.94 80.46
CA LEU A 249 -27.05 -45.67 80.48
C LEU A 249 -27.44 -44.20 80.70
N GLY A 250 -28.44 -43.65 79.99
CA GLY A 250 -29.26 -44.22 78.89
C GLY A 250 -30.21 -43.17 78.28
N ASP A 251 -30.81 -43.53 77.15
CA ASP A 251 -32.08 -43.04 76.55
C ASP A 251 -32.20 -41.50 76.22
N ASP A 252 -32.91 -41.03 75.18
CA ASP A 252 -33.87 -41.70 74.30
C ASP A 252 -34.05 -40.99 72.93
N SER A 253 -34.63 -41.72 71.98
CA SER A 253 -35.46 -41.25 70.83
C SER A 253 -34.93 -40.35 69.68
N SER A 254 -34.75 -41.01 68.52
CA SER A 254 -35.19 -40.57 67.18
C SER A 254 -34.44 -39.46 66.38
N THR A 255 -33.68 -39.88 65.36
CA THR A 255 -34.00 -39.58 63.95
C THR A 255 -33.22 -40.50 62.98
N LEU A 256 -33.69 -40.56 61.73
CA LEU A 256 -33.44 -41.59 60.69
C LEU A 256 -31.98 -42.00 60.40
N SER A 257 -31.85 -43.26 59.95
CA SER A 257 -30.62 -43.97 59.58
C SER A 257 -29.92 -43.49 58.30
N SER A 258 -28.59 -43.47 58.31
CA SER A 258 -27.75 -43.74 57.12
C SER A 258 -27.33 -45.24 57.13
N SER A 259 -26.60 -45.83 56.18
CA SER A 259 -25.78 -45.37 55.04
C SER A 259 -25.79 -46.49 53.95
N PRO A 260 -24.84 -46.63 52.98
CA PRO A 260 -23.99 -45.65 52.27
C PRO A 260 -23.96 -45.82 50.73
N THR A 261 -23.69 -44.77 49.95
CA THR A 261 -22.69 -44.85 48.84
C THR A 261 -22.22 -43.49 48.31
N LYS A 262 -20.90 -43.27 48.32
CA LYS A 262 -20.07 -42.42 47.43
C LYS A 262 -20.60 -41.02 47.05
N SER A 263 -20.13 -39.99 47.75
CA SER A 263 -20.05 -38.61 47.23
C SER A 263 -18.62 -38.30 46.77
N ASN A 264 -18.47 -37.80 45.54
CA ASN A 264 -17.20 -37.27 45.03
C ASN A 264 -17.09 -35.78 45.41
N ASN A 265 -16.33 -35.47 46.45
CA ASN A 265 -16.03 -34.07 46.79
C ASN A 265 -14.60 -33.75 46.32
N ALA A 266 -14.48 -33.23 45.10
CA ALA A 266 -13.24 -32.67 44.62
C ALA A 266 -12.95 -31.37 45.39
N SER A 267 -11.93 -31.38 46.25
CA SER A 267 -11.38 -30.15 46.81
C SER A 267 -10.84 -29.30 45.67
N MET A 268 -11.47 -28.14 45.44
CA MET A 268 -11.11 -27.20 44.40
C MET A 268 -9.71 -26.64 44.70
N VAL A 269 -8.69 -27.16 44.01
CA VAL A 269 -7.35 -26.58 44.04
C VAL A 269 -7.44 -25.20 43.41
N VAL A 270 -7.38 -24.17 44.25
CA VAL A 270 -7.29 -22.78 43.81
C VAL A 270 -5.93 -22.61 43.13
N VAL A 271 -5.92 -22.69 41.81
CA VAL A 271 -4.78 -22.28 41.00
C VAL A 271 -4.60 -20.77 41.22
N PRO A 272 -3.41 -20.29 41.63
CA PRO A 272 -3.16 -18.86 41.72
C PRO A 272 -3.30 -18.22 40.34
N ASP A 273 -4.15 -17.20 40.25
CA ASP A 273 -4.29 -16.38 39.04
C ASP A 273 -2.91 -15.76 38.72
N PRO A 274 -2.35 -15.96 37.51
CA PRO A 274 -1.03 -15.42 37.19
C PRO A 274 -1.05 -13.89 37.32
N SER A 275 -0.15 -13.36 38.15
CA SER A 275 -0.10 -11.93 38.43
C SER A 275 0.00 -11.11 37.13
N PRO A 276 -0.61 -9.90 37.06
CA PRO A 276 -0.75 -9.16 35.80
C PRO A 276 0.60 -8.87 35.11
N VAL A 277 1.68 -8.75 35.88
CA VAL A 277 3.07 -8.61 35.40
C VAL A 277 3.53 -9.81 34.56
N VAL A 278 3.06 -11.03 34.84
CA VAL A 278 3.41 -12.24 34.07
C VAL A 278 2.65 -12.27 32.75
N ILE A 279 1.35 -11.93 32.76
CA ILE A 279 0.56 -11.81 31.53
C ILE A 279 1.14 -10.69 30.65
N GLU A 280 1.46 -9.53 31.24
CA GLU A 280 2.10 -8.42 30.56
C GLU A 280 3.48 -8.80 29.99
N ARG A 281 4.31 -9.57 30.71
CA ARG A 281 5.57 -10.10 30.16
C ARG A 281 5.36 -11.07 29.00
N VAL A 282 4.43 -12.01 29.10
CA VAL A 282 4.14 -12.97 28.02
C VAL A 282 3.55 -12.27 26.78
N TYR A 283 2.74 -11.23 26.99
CA TYR A 283 2.22 -10.38 25.92
C TYR A 283 3.30 -9.45 25.33
N ARG A 284 4.21 -8.92 26.16
CA ARG A 284 5.39 -8.13 25.75
C ARG A 284 6.40 -8.97 24.95
N ASP A 285 6.60 -10.23 25.30
CA ASP A 285 7.47 -11.18 24.57
C ASP A 285 6.81 -11.62 23.24
N SER A 286 5.49 -11.82 23.24
CA SER A 286 4.70 -12.07 22.02
C SER A 286 4.60 -10.84 21.09
N SER A 287 4.73 -9.62 21.61
CA SER A 287 4.82 -8.40 20.79
C SER A 287 6.26 -8.05 20.38
N GLY A 288 7.27 -8.55 21.08
CA GLY A 288 8.68 -8.56 20.62
C GLY A 288 8.93 -9.45 19.39
N SER A 289 7.92 -10.22 18.94
CA SER A 289 8.04 -11.19 17.85
C SER A 289 7.93 -10.62 16.43
N GLN A 290 7.64 -9.32 16.24
CA GLN A 290 7.51 -8.71 14.91
C GLN A 290 8.75 -7.97 14.37
N ASP A 291 9.83 -7.89 15.13
CA ASP A 291 11.07 -7.20 14.70
C ASP A 291 12.01 -8.08 13.86
N GLN A 292 11.44 -9.05 13.10
CA GLN A 292 12.22 -9.95 12.24
C GLN A 292 12.61 -9.22 10.94
N ARG A 293 13.78 -8.58 11.01
CA ARG A 293 14.39 -7.77 9.94
C ARG A 293 14.49 -8.56 8.63
N VAL A 294 13.91 -8.02 7.57
CA VAL A 294 14.04 -8.55 6.22
C VAL A 294 15.31 -7.97 5.60
N PRO A 295 16.26 -8.77 5.08
CA PRO A 295 17.49 -8.23 4.51
C PRO A 295 17.26 -7.43 3.22
N MET A 296 17.99 -6.33 3.03
CA MET A 296 17.97 -5.50 1.82
C MET A 296 18.01 -6.29 0.49
N TYR A 297 18.71 -7.42 0.42
CA TYR A 297 18.81 -8.22 -0.80
C TYR A 297 17.48 -8.90 -1.20
N MET A 298 16.60 -9.20 -0.23
CA MET A 298 15.25 -9.72 -0.51
C MET A 298 14.35 -8.64 -1.09
N VAL A 299 14.49 -7.39 -0.62
CA VAL A 299 13.77 -6.23 -1.16
C VAL A 299 14.22 -5.94 -2.59
N LEU A 300 15.54 -5.95 -2.84
CA LEU A 300 16.11 -5.80 -4.18
C LEU A 300 15.63 -6.91 -5.13
N LEU A 301 15.58 -8.16 -4.67
CA LEU A 301 15.09 -9.30 -5.45
C LEU A 301 13.60 -9.16 -5.78
N LEU A 302 12.78 -8.68 -4.85
CA LEU A 302 11.35 -8.41 -5.10
C LEU A 302 11.15 -7.35 -6.18
N VAL A 303 11.83 -6.20 -6.08
CA VAL A 303 11.74 -5.12 -7.08
C VAL A 303 12.26 -5.59 -8.44
N THR A 304 13.39 -6.29 -8.48
CA THR A 304 13.95 -6.85 -9.71
C THR A 304 12.99 -7.87 -10.34
N GLY A 305 12.41 -8.77 -9.54
CA GLY A 305 11.42 -9.75 -10.00
C GLY A 305 10.15 -9.09 -10.55
N TYR A 306 9.68 -8.00 -9.93
CA TYR A 306 8.55 -7.23 -10.42
C TYR A 306 8.84 -6.58 -11.79
N ILE A 307 10.02 -5.93 -11.92
CA ILE A 307 10.49 -5.36 -13.19
C ILE A 307 10.63 -6.43 -14.27
N CYS A 308 11.20 -7.60 -13.96
CA CYS A 308 11.30 -8.70 -14.92
C CYS A 308 9.93 -9.27 -15.32
N GLY A 309 8.97 -9.35 -14.39
CA GLY A 309 7.59 -9.74 -14.69
C GLY A 309 6.88 -8.76 -15.61
N GLY A 310 7.01 -7.46 -15.34
CA GLY A 310 6.54 -6.40 -16.23
C GLY A 310 7.22 -6.43 -17.60
N ALA A 311 8.53 -6.66 -17.65
CA ALA A 311 9.29 -6.76 -18.90
C ALA A 311 8.76 -7.88 -19.81
N VAL A 312 8.43 -9.05 -19.25
CA VAL A 312 7.76 -10.14 -20.00
C VAL A 312 6.37 -9.71 -20.46
N LEU A 313 5.57 -9.10 -19.58
CA LEU A 313 4.20 -8.66 -19.90
C LEU A 313 4.16 -7.67 -21.07
N PHE A 314 4.95 -6.59 -21.00
CA PHE A 314 4.96 -5.55 -22.04
C PHE A 314 5.69 -5.99 -23.32
N SER A 315 6.72 -6.83 -23.21
CA SER A 315 7.38 -7.45 -24.39
C SER A 315 6.39 -8.29 -25.21
N LEU A 316 5.50 -9.04 -24.56
CA LEU A 316 4.45 -9.82 -25.23
C LEU A 316 3.32 -8.96 -25.82
N TRP A 317 3.01 -7.81 -25.22
CA TRP A 317 1.88 -6.96 -25.64
C TRP A 317 2.21 -5.93 -26.71
N GLU A 318 3.37 -5.28 -26.58
CA GLU A 318 3.81 -4.18 -27.46
C GLU A 318 4.89 -4.66 -28.46
N LYS A 319 5.15 -5.98 -28.52
CA LYS A 319 6.20 -6.62 -29.34
C LYS A 319 7.62 -6.07 -29.08
N TRP A 320 7.81 -5.39 -27.95
CA TRP A 320 9.10 -4.86 -27.54
C TRP A 320 10.09 -5.98 -27.20
N THR A 321 11.39 -5.69 -27.30
CA THR A 321 12.41 -6.58 -26.74
C THR A 321 12.26 -6.66 -25.21
N PHE A 322 12.71 -7.74 -24.59
CA PHE A 322 12.74 -7.86 -23.12
C PHE A 322 13.50 -6.70 -22.46
N LEU A 323 14.59 -6.21 -23.09
CA LEU A 323 15.35 -5.07 -22.60
C LEU A 323 14.51 -3.78 -22.63
N ASN A 324 13.78 -3.51 -23.72
CA ASN A 324 12.91 -2.35 -23.83
C ASN A 324 11.75 -2.42 -22.82
N GLY A 325 11.16 -3.59 -22.61
CA GLY A 325 10.15 -3.81 -21.57
C GLY A 325 10.70 -3.57 -20.15
N ALA A 326 11.90 -4.08 -19.85
CA ALA A 326 12.56 -3.86 -18.56
C ALA A 326 12.94 -2.40 -18.33
N TYR A 327 13.45 -1.72 -19.37
CA TYR A 327 13.75 -0.29 -19.38
C TYR A 327 12.49 0.55 -19.11
N PHE A 328 11.40 0.29 -19.84
CA PHE A 328 10.10 0.92 -19.62
C PHE A 328 9.65 0.76 -18.16
N CYS A 329 9.65 -0.47 -17.65
CA CYS A 329 9.26 -0.75 -16.26
C CYS A 329 10.16 -0.02 -15.25
N PHE A 330 11.48 0.01 -15.46
CA PHE A 330 12.40 0.71 -14.57
C PHE A 330 12.16 2.23 -14.58
N ILE A 331 12.25 2.88 -15.74
CA ILE A 331 12.09 4.34 -15.92
C ILE A 331 10.73 4.84 -15.40
N THR A 332 9.70 4.01 -15.55
CA THR A 332 8.35 4.29 -15.05
C THR A 332 8.26 4.18 -13.53
N LEU A 333 8.70 3.06 -12.95
CA LEU A 333 8.57 2.81 -11.50
C LEU A 333 9.55 3.63 -10.66
N SER A 334 10.66 4.09 -11.25
CA SER A 334 11.56 5.08 -10.65
C SER A 334 11.09 6.53 -10.85
N THR A 335 9.89 6.75 -11.39
CA THR A 335 9.29 8.06 -11.72
C THR A 335 10.24 8.99 -12.49
N ILE A 336 11.01 8.44 -13.43
CA ILE A 336 11.84 9.24 -14.37
C ILE A 336 11.02 9.62 -15.61
N GLY A 337 10.22 8.68 -16.12
CA GLY A 337 9.19 8.94 -17.13
C GLY A 337 9.66 9.66 -18.39
N PHE A 338 10.62 9.10 -19.14
CA PHE A 338 11.07 9.71 -20.41
C PHE A 338 9.99 9.75 -21.52
N GLY A 339 8.97 8.89 -21.46
CA GLY A 339 7.85 8.86 -22.42
C GLY A 339 8.21 8.41 -23.84
N ASP A 340 9.44 7.95 -24.05
CA ASP A 340 9.97 7.39 -25.29
C ASP A 340 9.39 6.00 -25.61
N LEU A 341 9.06 5.23 -24.56
CA LEU A 341 8.27 4.01 -24.63
C LEU A 341 7.04 4.14 -23.73
N VAL A 342 5.85 4.01 -24.31
CA VAL A 342 4.56 3.96 -23.60
C VAL A 342 3.68 2.90 -24.26
N PRO A 343 3.05 1.98 -23.50
CA PRO A 343 2.21 0.94 -24.06
C PRO A 343 0.94 1.53 -24.66
N GLY A 344 0.42 0.90 -25.72
CA GLY A 344 -0.72 1.40 -26.48
C GLY A 344 -0.35 2.30 -27.66
N SER A 345 0.82 2.08 -28.27
CA SER A 345 1.23 2.75 -29.52
C SER A 345 0.82 1.98 -30.80
N ASP A 346 0.61 0.66 -30.70
CA ASP A 346 0.14 -0.22 -31.78
C ASP A 346 -1.34 -0.67 -31.53
N ILE A 347 -2.33 0.23 -31.47
CA ILE A 347 -3.74 -0.15 -31.14
C ILE A 347 -4.58 -0.48 -32.39
N PHE A 348 -4.06 -1.38 -33.21
CA PHE A 348 -4.85 -2.11 -34.21
C PHE A 348 -5.35 -3.46 -33.64
N ASP A 349 -6.26 -3.44 -32.66
CA ASP A 349 -7.51 -4.25 -32.69
C ASP A 349 -8.42 -4.12 -31.43
N THR A 350 -9.71 -3.90 -31.70
CA THR A 350 -10.91 -4.38 -30.99
C THR A 350 -10.81 -4.71 -29.48
N GLN A 351 -11.33 -3.81 -28.61
CA GLN A 351 -11.42 -3.88 -27.13
C GLN A 351 -10.12 -4.17 -26.34
N SER A 352 -9.12 -4.79 -26.95
CA SER A 352 -7.92 -5.29 -26.27
C SER A 352 -6.98 -4.17 -25.83
N GLY A 353 -6.82 -3.11 -26.64
CA GLY A 353 -6.01 -1.94 -26.29
C GLY A 353 -6.51 -1.19 -25.05
N GLN A 354 -7.83 -1.07 -24.90
CA GLN A 354 -8.47 -0.48 -23.71
C GLN A 354 -8.12 -1.31 -22.46
N ALA A 355 -8.19 -2.64 -22.57
CA ALA A 355 -7.80 -3.54 -21.48
C ALA A 355 -6.30 -3.50 -21.17
N LYS A 356 -5.42 -3.45 -22.19
CA LYS A 356 -3.96 -3.28 -22.01
C LYS A 356 -3.63 -2.02 -21.20
N LEU A 357 -4.24 -0.88 -21.55
CA LEU A 357 -4.05 0.38 -20.83
C LEU A 357 -4.56 0.32 -19.38
N ILE A 358 -5.74 -0.28 -19.14
CA ILE A 358 -6.25 -0.47 -17.77
C ILE A 358 -5.32 -1.36 -16.95
N ILE A 359 -4.81 -2.46 -17.50
CA ILE A 359 -3.88 -3.33 -16.78
C ILE A 359 -2.51 -2.66 -16.59
N CYS A 360 -2.06 -1.83 -17.53
CA CYS A 360 -0.91 -0.96 -17.34
C CYS A 360 -1.12 -0.05 -16.13
N CYS A 361 -2.24 0.67 -16.04
CA CYS A 361 -2.59 1.53 -14.90
C CYS A 361 -2.57 0.75 -13.56
N LEU A 362 -3.11 -0.47 -13.53
CA LEU A 362 -3.05 -1.34 -12.34
C LEU A 362 -1.61 -1.76 -11.99
N TYR A 363 -0.78 -2.09 -13.00
CA TYR A 363 0.63 -2.39 -12.83
C TYR A 363 1.42 -1.18 -12.29
N LEU A 364 1.11 0.05 -12.74
CA LEU A 364 1.73 1.28 -12.22
C LEU A 364 1.41 1.47 -10.73
N ILE A 365 0.13 1.40 -10.36
CA ILE A 365 -0.33 1.59 -8.98
C ILE A 365 0.29 0.53 -8.05
N MET A 366 0.29 -0.75 -8.47
CA MET A 366 0.87 -1.83 -7.67
C MET A 366 2.40 -1.75 -7.59
N GLY A 367 3.07 -1.35 -8.68
CA GLY A 367 4.52 -1.19 -8.71
C GLY A 367 4.99 -0.06 -7.81
N LEU A 368 4.33 1.11 -7.86
CA LEU A 368 4.62 2.23 -6.97
C LEU A 368 4.38 1.87 -5.49
N ALA A 369 3.36 1.06 -5.20
CA ALA A 369 3.14 0.54 -3.86
C ALA A 369 4.27 -0.40 -3.37
N ILE A 370 4.82 -1.24 -4.26
CA ILE A 370 6.00 -2.08 -3.96
C ILE A 370 7.25 -1.22 -3.78
N ILE A 371 7.43 -0.16 -4.57
CA ILE A 371 8.53 0.80 -4.39
C ILE A 371 8.40 1.55 -3.06
N ALA A 372 7.22 2.04 -2.70
CA ALA A 372 6.96 2.68 -1.40
C ALA A 372 7.26 1.75 -0.22
N MET A 373 6.79 0.49 -0.28
CA MET A 373 7.16 -0.55 0.69
C MET A 373 8.68 -0.73 0.78
N SER A 374 9.35 -0.79 -0.37
CA SER A 374 10.79 -1.01 -0.46
C SER A 374 11.58 0.14 0.16
N PHE A 375 11.15 1.40 -0.07
CA PHE A 375 11.70 2.57 0.61
C PHE A 375 11.55 2.48 2.13
N ASN A 376 10.35 2.16 2.64
CA ASN A 376 10.12 2.05 4.09
C ASN A 376 11.04 0.99 4.73
N LEU A 377 11.17 -0.20 4.13
CA LEU A 377 12.03 -1.27 4.61
C LEU A 377 13.53 -0.91 4.54
N VAL A 378 13.98 -0.29 3.45
CA VAL A 378 15.38 0.15 3.29
C VAL A 378 15.70 1.29 4.26
N GLN A 379 14.77 2.23 4.48
CA GLN A 379 14.91 3.31 5.45
C GLN A 379 15.08 2.78 6.88
N GLU A 380 14.27 1.80 7.30
CA GLU A 380 14.44 1.12 8.60
C GLU A 380 15.86 0.53 8.74
N GLU A 381 16.33 -0.22 7.74
CA GLU A 381 17.66 -0.89 7.79
C GLU A 381 18.82 0.13 7.78
N VAL A 382 18.72 1.19 6.98
CA VAL A 382 19.72 2.27 6.89
C VAL A 382 19.80 3.04 8.21
N ILE A 383 18.68 3.42 8.82
CA ILE A 383 18.66 4.12 10.11
C ILE A 383 19.37 3.27 11.19
N ILE A 384 19.13 1.96 11.23
CA ILE A 384 19.76 1.05 12.19
C ILE A 384 21.27 0.94 11.94
N LYS A 385 21.71 0.80 10.68
CA LYS A 385 23.14 0.77 10.34
C LYS A 385 23.83 2.08 10.70
N CYS A 386 23.22 3.22 10.40
CA CYS A 386 23.73 4.54 10.79
C CYS A 386 23.83 4.70 12.32
N LYS A 387 22.83 4.27 13.10
CA LYS A 387 22.89 4.26 14.58
C LYS A 387 24.04 3.37 15.10
N ASN A 388 24.27 2.21 14.48
CA ASN A 388 25.37 1.34 14.87
C ASN A 388 26.75 1.92 14.53
N VAL A 389 26.90 2.55 13.35
CA VAL A 389 28.13 3.28 12.99
C VAL A 389 28.36 4.47 13.93
N ALA A 390 27.33 5.26 14.23
CA ALA A 390 27.42 6.38 15.18
C ALA A 390 27.82 5.93 16.59
N ARG A 391 27.29 4.79 17.08
CA ARG A 391 27.71 4.19 18.35
C ARG A 391 29.18 3.73 18.31
N ASN A 392 29.60 3.07 17.23
CA ASN A 392 31.00 2.65 17.04
C ASN A 392 31.98 3.84 16.93
N LEU A 393 31.49 5.01 16.53
CA LEU A 393 32.25 6.27 16.49
C LEU A 393 32.16 7.09 17.78
N GLY A 394 31.47 6.60 18.82
CA GLY A 394 31.29 7.31 20.09
C GLY A 394 30.37 8.54 20.04
N LEU A 395 29.59 8.71 18.96
CA LEU A 395 28.68 9.86 18.78
C LEU A 395 27.33 9.68 19.48
N LEU A 396 27.03 8.48 19.99
CA LEU A 396 25.84 8.14 20.75
C LEU A 396 26.27 7.37 22.01
N LYS A 397 25.92 7.89 23.20
CA LYS A 397 26.09 7.20 24.49
C LYS A 397 25.26 5.90 24.49
N SER A 398 25.68 4.87 25.20
CA SER A 398 24.84 3.69 25.40
C SER A 398 23.67 4.04 26.32
N GLU A 399 22.46 3.58 25.98
CA GLU A 399 21.25 3.67 26.82
C GLU A 399 21.36 2.85 28.13
N ASN A 400 22.50 2.20 28.36
CA ASN A 400 22.82 1.42 29.56
C ASN A 400 23.77 2.17 30.52
N ASP A 401 24.20 3.38 30.19
CA ASP A 401 25.21 4.13 30.95
C ASP A 401 24.57 5.14 31.95
N ASP A 402 23.27 5.01 32.22
CA ASP A 402 22.46 5.95 33.03
C ASP A 402 21.77 5.27 34.25
N ASP A 403 22.03 3.98 34.51
CA ASP A 403 21.45 3.18 35.62
C ASP A 403 22.43 2.93 36.81
N ASP A 404 23.67 3.42 36.74
CA ASP A 404 24.80 3.03 37.62
C ASP A 404 25.46 4.21 38.41
N ASP A 405 24.80 5.38 38.51
CA ASP A 405 25.25 6.57 39.30
C ASP A 405 24.31 6.89 40.50
#